data_AF-A0A1Q6UGE8-F1
#
_entry.id   AF-A0A1Q6UGE8-F1
#
_cell.length_a   1.000
_cell.length_b   1.000
_cell.length_c   1.000
_cell.angle_alpha   90.00
_cell.angle_beta   90.00
_cell.angle_gamma   90.00
#
_symmetry.space_group_name_H-M   'P 1'
#
loop_
_entity.id
_entity.type
_entity.pdbx_description
1 polymer ?
#
loop_
_entity_poly.entity_id
_entity_poly.type
_entity_poly.pdbx_seq_one_letter_code
_entity_poly.pdbx_strand_id
1 'polypeptide(L)'
;MTKKINLLLTAAPVLFLALLTAALAVMRAGLPEVTVRIAGYDPRDLLSGHYIAYTIDWENTDCGQFENGICPKEAFYESGIDGLWGNNHRFYIPERKAAELDRIFRNGENDDRVFEVVYGFAPGFRPLAKRMLINGQDWRKAVD
;
A
#
# COMPACT_ATOMS: atom_id res chain seq x y z
N MET A 1 49.31 -5.05 4.94
CA MET A 1 48.34 -4.14 4.27
C MET A 1 47.32 -4.89 3.41
N THR A 2 47.71 -5.95 2.69
CA THR A 2 46.84 -6.78 1.83
C THR A 2 45.61 -7.39 2.51
N LYS A 3 45.70 -7.87 3.76
CA LYS A 3 44.52 -8.44 4.46
C LYS A 3 43.39 -7.42 4.71
N LYS A 4 43.72 -6.16 5.01
CA LYS A 4 42.72 -5.09 5.21
C LYS A 4 42.05 -4.68 3.89
N ILE A 5 42.83 -4.63 2.81
CA ILE A 5 42.35 -4.33 1.45
C ILE A 5 41.43 -5.45 0.95
N ASN A 6 41.82 -6.71 1.16
CA ASN A 6 40.99 -7.86 0.78
C ASN A 6 39.68 -7.88 1.56
N LEU A 7 39.70 -7.61 2.87
CA LEU A 7 38.50 -7.51 3.69
C LEU A 7 37.55 -6.39 3.21
N LEU A 8 38.12 -5.24 2.82
CA LEU A 8 37.35 -4.12 2.31
C LEU A 8 36.72 -4.43 0.94
N LEU A 9 37.45 -5.12 0.05
CA LEU A 9 36.91 -5.59 -1.23
C LEU A 9 35.77 -6.60 -1.06
N THR A 10 35.87 -7.52 -0.09
CA THR A 10 34.80 -8.49 0.19
C THR A 10 33.57 -7.84 0.81
N ALA A 11 33.75 -6.81 1.65
CA ALA A 11 32.66 -6.08 2.29
C ALA A 11 32.02 -5.00 1.40
N ALA A 12 32.74 -4.50 0.39
CA ALA A 12 32.27 -3.45 -0.52
C ALA A 12 30.87 -3.70 -1.14
N PRO A 13 30.54 -4.88 -1.71
CA PRO A 13 29.21 -5.11 -2.26
C PRO A 13 28.11 -5.05 -1.19
N VAL A 14 28.38 -5.54 0.03
CA VAL A 14 27.42 -5.51 1.14
C VAL A 14 27.18 -4.07 1.61
N LEU A 15 28.25 -3.29 1.78
CA LEU A 15 28.14 -1.87 2.17
C LEU A 15 27.41 -1.04 1.10
N PHE A 16 27.70 -1.30 -0.17
CA PHE A 16 27.01 -0.64 -1.27
C PHE A 16 25.50 -0.96 -1.28
N LEU A 17 25.13 -2.24 -1.14
CA LEU A 17 23.72 -2.64 -1.05
C LEU A 17 23.04 -2.06 0.21
N ALA A 18 23.73 -2.01 1.35
CA ALA A 18 23.21 -1.40 2.56
C ALA A 18 22.94 0.10 2.38
N LEU A 19 23.86 0.82 1.72
CA LEU A 19 23.68 2.24 1.45
C LEU A 19 22.57 2.49 0.43
N LEU A 20 22.48 1.68 -0.62
CA LEU A 20 21.43 1.76 -1.62
C LEU A 20 20.04 1.50 -1.01
N THR A 21 19.91 0.44 -0.19
CA THR A 21 18.65 0.11 0.48
C THR A 21 18.23 1.18 1.48
N ALA A 22 19.17 1.74 2.25
CA ALA A 22 18.89 2.87 3.14
C ALA A 22 18.41 4.10 2.36
N ALA A 23 19.05 4.44 1.24
CA ALA A 23 18.63 5.55 0.39
C ALA A 23 17.21 5.35 -0.16
N LEU A 24 16.90 4.15 -0.68
CA LEU A 24 15.56 3.82 -1.15
C LEU A 24 14.50 3.85 -0.03
N ALA A 25 14.86 3.39 1.18
CA ALA A 25 13.96 3.41 2.32
C ALA A 25 13.60 4.86 2.71
N VAL A 26 14.58 5.76 2.74
CA VAL A 26 14.37 7.19 3.02
C VAL A 26 13.48 7.82 1.95
N MET A 27 13.73 7.55 0.66
CA MET A 27 12.89 8.05 -0.43
C MET A 27 11.44 7.58 -0.30
N ARG A 28 11.20 6.30 0.02
CA ARG A 28 9.84 5.77 0.22
C ARG A 28 9.13 6.37 1.43
N ALA A 29 9.86 6.61 2.51
CA ALA A 29 9.32 7.21 3.73
C ALA A 29 8.92 8.67 3.52
N GLY A 30 9.67 9.42 2.71
CA GLY A 30 9.42 10.83 2.41
C GLY A 30 8.26 11.11 1.45
N LEU A 31 7.60 10.09 0.88
CA LEU A 31 6.44 10.30 0.00
C LEU A 31 5.25 10.85 0.79
N PRO A 32 4.60 11.93 0.31
CA PRO A 32 3.42 12.48 0.96
C PRO A 32 2.30 11.44 0.97
N GLU A 33 1.52 11.47 2.04
CA GLU A 33 0.47 10.51 2.29
C GLU A 33 -0.87 11.06 1.82
N VAL A 34 -1.56 10.26 1.00
CA VAL A 34 -2.90 10.53 0.50
C VAL A 34 -3.80 9.35 0.89
N THR A 35 -5.01 9.64 1.35
CA THR A 35 -6.01 8.66 1.78
C THR A 35 -7.08 8.54 0.72
N VAL A 36 -7.21 7.36 0.11
CA VAL A 36 -8.23 7.09 -0.89
C VAL A 36 -9.27 6.12 -0.32
N ARG A 37 -10.53 6.32 -0.67
CA ARG A 37 -11.60 5.39 -0.33
C ARG A 37 -11.53 4.17 -1.23
N ILE A 38 -11.83 3.01 -0.67
CA ILE A 38 -11.80 1.75 -1.40
C ILE A 38 -13.17 1.07 -1.36
N ALA A 39 -13.48 0.32 -2.42
CA ALA A 39 -14.71 -0.43 -2.60
C ALA A 39 -14.40 -1.75 -3.34
N GLY A 40 -15.43 -2.49 -3.74
CA GLY A 40 -15.29 -3.64 -4.65
C GLY A 40 -14.37 -4.75 -4.13
N TYR A 41 -14.46 -5.05 -2.84
CA TYR A 41 -13.60 -6.00 -2.16
C TYR A 41 -13.87 -7.44 -2.64
N ASP A 42 -12.85 -8.18 -3.07
CA ASP A 42 -12.98 -9.61 -3.41
C ASP A 42 -12.51 -10.51 -2.23
N PRO A 43 -13.42 -11.20 -1.53
CA PRO A 43 -13.09 -12.03 -0.37
C PRO A 43 -12.34 -13.33 -0.73
N ARG A 44 -12.28 -13.72 -2.01
CA ARG A 44 -11.62 -14.97 -2.42
C ARG A 44 -10.10 -14.92 -2.26
N ASP A 45 -9.50 -13.72 -2.34
CA ASP A 45 -8.06 -13.53 -2.18
C ASP A 45 -7.61 -13.58 -0.69
N LEU A 46 -8.55 -13.50 0.27
CA LEU A 46 -8.29 -13.55 1.71
C LEU A 46 -8.10 -14.97 2.26
N LEU A 47 -8.55 -16.01 1.54
CA LEU A 47 -8.60 -17.40 2.03
C LEU A 47 -7.23 -18.01 2.35
N SER A 48 -6.15 -17.45 1.81
CA SER A 48 -4.77 -17.89 2.09
C SER A 48 -3.96 -16.86 2.88
N GLY A 49 -4.53 -15.73 3.29
CA GLY A 49 -3.79 -14.72 4.05
C GLY A 49 -2.70 -13.99 3.28
N HIS A 50 -2.95 -13.69 2.00
CA HIS A 50 -1.97 -13.04 1.15
C HIS A 50 -2.37 -11.59 0.86
N TYR A 51 -3.53 -11.35 0.25
CA TYR A 51 -3.93 -9.99 -0.13
C TYR A 51 -5.44 -9.80 -0.09
N ILE A 52 -5.88 -8.57 0.14
CA ILE A 52 -7.23 -8.12 -0.26
C ILE A 52 -7.13 -7.48 -1.63
N ALA A 53 -8.01 -7.87 -2.56
CA ALA A 53 -8.22 -7.12 -3.79
C ALA A 53 -9.34 -6.10 -3.58
N TYR A 54 -9.14 -4.87 -4.03
CA TYR A 54 -10.11 -3.77 -3.93
C TYR A 54 -10.01 -2.85 -5.13
N THR A 55 -11.03 -2.02 -5.32
CA THR A 55 -11.03 -0.91 -6.27
C THR A 55 -11.03 0.42 -5.54
N ILE A 56 -10.47 1.46 -6.16
CA ILE A 56 -10.52 2.81 -5.59
C ILE A 56 -11.86 3.45 -5.97
N ASP A 57 -12.56 3.94 -4.96
CA ASP A 57 -13.78 4.72 -5.11
C ASP A 57 -13.40 6.21 -5.27
N TRP A 58 -13.19 6.61 -6.53
CA TRP A 58 -12.85 7.98 -6.86
C TRP A 58 -14.00 8.98 -6.70
N GLU A 59 -15.24 8.52 -6.63
CA GLU A 59 -16.40 9.40 -6.47
C GLU A 59 -16.51 9.93 -5.04
N ASN A 60 -16.19 9.08 -4.07
CA ASN A 60 -16.23 9.43 -2.65
C ASN A 60 -14.86 9.80 -2.05
N THR A 61 -13.78 9.66 -2.81
CA THR A 61 -12.43 10.07 -2.36
C THR A 61 -12.27 11.59 -2.40
N ASP A 62 -11.71 12.17 -1.34
CA ASP A 62 -11.38 13.60 -1.30
C ASP A 62 -10.26 13.92 -2.30
N CYS A 63 -10.56 14.52 -3.45
CA CYS A 63 -9.53 14.90 -4.41
C CYS A 63 -8.70 16.13 -3.98
N GLY A 64 -9.12 16.88 -2.95
CA GLY A 64 -8.45 18.09 -2.48
C GLY A 64 -7.05 17.86 -1.91
N GLN A 65 -6.72 16.61 -1.57
CA GLN A 65 -5.40 16.20 -1.11
C GLN A 65 -4.34 16.10 -2.22
N PHE A 66 -4.77 16.09 -3.48
CA PHE A 66 -3.88 15.96 -4.64
C PHE A 66 -3.55 17.33 -5.25
N GLU A 67 -2.54 17.35 -6.12
CA GLU A 67 -2.17 18.55 -6.87
C GLU A 67 -3.37 19.07 -7.68
N ASN A 68 -3.64 20.38 -7.60
CA ASN A 68 -4.77 21.06 -8.25
C ASN A 68 -6.16 20.57 -7.83
N GLY A 69 -6.28 19.74 -6.78
CA GLY A 69 -7.56 19.18 -6.33
C GLY A 69 -8.17 18.14 -7.27
N ILE A 70 -7.36 17.56 -8.17
CA ILE A 70 -7.79 16.59 -9.17
C ILE A 70 -7.29 15.20 -8.79
N CYS A 71 -8.20 14.21 -8.74
CA CYS A 71 -7.83 12.83 -8.48
C CYS A 71 -7.03 12.22 -9.67
N PRO A 72 -5.78 11.74 -9.46
CA PRO A 72 -4.89 11.27 -10.52
C PRO A 72 -5.19 9.81 -10.90
N LYS A 73 -6.35 9.56 -11.52
CA LYS A 73 -6.83 8.20 -11.83
C LYS A 73 -5.84 7.41 -12.68
N GLU A 74 -5.26 8.03 -13.70
CA GLU A 74 -4.34 7.36 -14.63
C GLU A 74 -3.10 6.81 -13.93
N ALA A 75 -2.48 7.58 -13.02
CA ALA A 75 -1.28 7.18 -12.29
C ALA A 75 -1.54 5.97 -11.38
N PHE A 76 -2.74 5.90 -10.79
CA PHE A 76 -3.15 4.74 -10.01
C PHE A 76 -3.50 3.55 -10.91
N TYR A 77 -4.18 3.77 -12.04
CA TYR A 77 -4.53 2.69 -12.97
C TYR A 77 -3.31 2.03 -13.61
N GLU A 78 -2.29 2.81 -13.97
CA GLU A 78 -0.97 2.30 -14.39
C GLU A 78 -0.32 1.40 -13.35
N SER A 79 -0.68 1.59 -12.08
CA SER A 79 -0.09 0.95 -10.92
C SER A 79 -0.96 -0.15 -10.32
N GLY A 80 -1.98 -0.60 -11.07
CA GLY A 80 -2.87 -1.69 -10.69
C GLY A 80 -2.16 -3.03 -10.42
N ILE A 81 -2.94 -4.08 -10.20
CA ILE A 81 -2.45 -5.42 -9.84
C ILE A 81 -1.34 -5.86 -10.79
N ASP A 82 -0.16 -6.19 -10.23
CA ASP A 82 0.98 -6.73 -10.96
C ASP A 82 1.45 -5.84 -12.14
N GLY A 83 1.16 -4.54 -12.09
CA GLY A 83 1.49 -3.59 -13.16
C GLY A 83 0.56 -3.67 -14.37
N LEU A 84 -0.56 -4.39 -14.26
CA LEU A 84 -1.64 -4.30 -15.24
C LEU A 84 -2.42 -3.01 -15.03
N TRP A 85 -2.80 -2.41 -16.16
CA TRP A 85 -3.68 -1.25 -16.19
C TRP A 85 -5.06 -1.59 -15.59
N GLY A 86 -5.53 -0.76 -14.66
CA GLY A 86 -6.90 -0.81 -14.15
C GLY A 86 -7.04 -0.34 -12.71
N ASN A 87 -8.29 -0.22 -12.26
CA ASN A 87 -8.63 0.27 -10.92
C ASN A 87 -8.51 -0.81 -9.82
N ASN A 88 -7.89 -1.95 -10.09
CA ASN A 88 -7.79 -3.02 -9.12
C ASN A 88 -6.44 -2.95 -8.40
N HIS A 89 -6.45 -3.07 -7.08
CA HIS A 89 -5.27 -2.98 -6.23
C HIS A 89 -5.27 -4.09 -5.19
N ARG A 90 -4.09 -4.33 -4.60
CA ARG A 90 -3.90 -5.33 -3.55
C ARG A 90 -3.27 -4.74 -2.30
N PHE A 91 -3.70 -5.20 -1.13
CA PHE A 91 -3.06 -4.88 0.14
C PHE A 91 -2.80 -6.15 0.94
N TYR A 92 -1.57 -6.30 1.45
CA TYR A 92 -1.17 -7.51 2.17
C TYR A 92 -1.82 -7.60 3.54
N ILE A 93 -2.40 -8.75 3.88
CA ILE A 93 -2.98 -9.03 5.20
C ILE A 93 -2.38 -10.33 5.75
N PRO A 94 -1.81 -10.33 6.97
CA PRO A 94 -1.36 -11.55 7.63
C PRO A 94 -2.49 -12.58 7.79
N GLU A 95 -2.21 -13.84 7.45
CA GLU A 95 -3.16 -14.97 7.50
C GLU A 95 -3.96 -15.07 8.80
N ARG A 96 -3.30 -14.92 9.94
CA ARG A 96 -3.94 -14.97 11.27
C ARG A 96 -5.06 -13.95 11.47
N LYS A 97 -5.04 -12.83 10.74
CA LYS A 97 -6.02 -11.74 10.83
C LYS A 97 -6.98 -11.71 9.63
N ALA A 98 -6.65 -12.44 8.56
CA ALA A 98 -7.39 -12.42 7.30
C ALA A 98 -8.85 -12.88 7.46
N ALA A 99 -9.09 -13.95 8.22
CA ALA A 99 -10.44 -14.48 8.43
C ALA A 99 -11.36 -13.52 9.20
N GLU A 100 -10.81 -12.77 10.16
CA GLU A 100 -11.60 -11.80 10.92
C GLU A 100 -11.90 -10.56 10.10
N LEU A 101 -10.91 -10.09 9.35
CA LEU A 101 -11.05 -8.97 8.46
C LEU A 101 -12.02 -9.26 7.30
N ASP A 102 -12.02 -10.48 6.74
CA ASP A 102 -13.02 -10.94 5.76
C ASP A 102 -14.45 -10.81 6.30
N ARG A 103 -14.69 -11.23 7.56
CA ARG A 103 -16.00 -11.05 8.21
C ARG A 103 -16.38 -9.58 8.32
N ILE A 104 -15.43 -8.70 8.64
CA ILE A 104 -15.67 -7.25 8.72
C ILE A 104 -16.05 -6.67 7.36
N PHE A 105 -15.36 -7.07 6.28
CA PHE A 105 -15.69 -6.62 4.92
C PHE A 105 -17.07 -7.10 4.48
N ARG A 106 -17.38 -8.39 4.67
CA ARG A 106 -18.68 -8.96 4.29
C ARG A 106 -19.85 -8.36 5.06
N ASN A 107 -19.67 -8.12 6.36
CA ASN A 107 -20.71 -7.49 7.17
C ASN A 107 -20.80 -5.98 6.94
N GLY A 108 -19.71 -5.37 6.45
CA GLY A 108 -19.61 -3.96 6.13
C GLY A 108 -20.46 -3.51 4.94
N GLU A 109 -20.85 -4.42 4.03
CA GLU A 109 -21.77 -4.08 2.94
C GLU A 109 -23.18 -3.68 3.43
N ASN A 110 -23.54 -4.06 4.67
CA ASN A 110 -24.78 -3.68 5.35
C ASN A 110 -24.58 -2.62 6.45
N ASP A 111 -23.40 -2.04 6.60
CA ASP A 111 -23.03 -1.10 7.67
C ASP A 111 -22.44 0.19 7.05
N ASP A 112 -22.50 1.32 7.76
CA ASP A 112 -21.98 2.62 7.32
C ASP A 112 -20.44 2.71 7.40
N ARG A 113 -19.75 1.56 7.37
CA ARG A 113 -18.29 1.50 7.53
C ARG A 113 -17.59 2.02 6.29
N VAL A 114 -16.62 2.88 6.54
CA VAL A 114 -15.77 3.47 5.51
C VAL A 114 -14.43 2.75 5.50
N PHE A 115 -14.08 2.19 4.35
CA PHE A 115 -12.78 1.55 4.13
C PHE A 115 -11.90 2.45 3.29
N GLU A 116 -10.66 2.65 3.75
CA GLU A 116 -9.71 3.56 3.11
C GLU A 116 -8.32 2.93 3.07
N VAL A 117 -7.51 3.37 2.13
CA VAL A 117 -6.09 3.02 2.07
C VAL A 117 -5.28 4.30 1.97
N VAL A 118 -4.27 4.41 2.82
CA VAL A 118 -3.28 5.49 2.75
C VAL A 118 -2.17 5.04 1.81
N TYR A 119 -1.95 5.84 0.78
CA TYR A 119 -0.88 5.69 -0.18
C TYR A 119 0.21 6.73 0.06
N GLY A 120 1.47 6.33 -0.08
CA GLY A 120 2.55 7.27 -0.42
C GLY A 120 2.47 7.56 -1.91
N PHE A 121 2.23 8.81 -2.29
CA PHE A 121 2.07 9.20 -3.69
C PHE A 121 2.76 10.53 -3.97
N ALA A 122 3.47 10.59 -5.08
CA ALA A 122 3.95 11.83 -5.68
C ALA A 122 3.90 11.67 -7.21
N PRO A 123 3.70 12.76 -7.97
CA PRO A 123 3.70 12.70 -9.44
C PRO A 123 4.97 12.00 -9.98
N GLY A 124 4.79 11.04 -10.89
CA GLY A 124 5.87 10.23 -11.48
C GLY A 124 6.36 9.07 -10.61
N PHE A 125 5.88 8.92 -9.37
CA PHE A 125 6.15 7.77 -8.53
C PHE A 125 4.96 6.81 -8.52
N ARG A 126 5.24 5.51 -8.55
CA ARG A 126 4.23 4.47 -8.34
C ARG A 126 3.58 4.67 -6.96
N PRO A 127 2.23 4.77 -6.84
CA PRO A 127 1.55 4.81 -5.55
C PRO A 127 1.90 3.57 -4.72
N LEU A 128 2.26 3.80 -3.46
CA LEU A 128 2.62 2.73 -2.52
C LEU A 128 1.59 2.65 -1.40
N ALA A 129 0.80 1.57 -1.35
CA ALA A 129 -0.14 1.35 -0.26
C ALA A 129 0.64 1.12 1.04
N LYS A 130 0.52 2.06 1.99
CA LYS A 130 1.23 2.04 3.27
C LYS A 130 0.42 1.37 4.37
N ARG A 131 -0.88 1.68 4.45
CA ARG A 131 -1.76 1.25 5.54
C ARG A 131 -3.22 1.29 5.10
N MET A 132 -4.03 0.42 5.69
CA MET A 132 -5.47 0.39 5.50
C MET A 132 -6.18 0.92 6.75
N LEU A 133 -7.28 1.63 6.54
CA LEU A 133 -8.11 2.21 7.59
C LEU A 133 -9.54 1.69 7.49
N ILE A 134 -10.17 1.58 8.65
CA ILE A 134 -11.60 1.33 8.81
C ILE A 134 -12.11 2.46 9.70
N ASN A 135 -13.01 3.30 9.17
CA ASN A 135 -13.51 4.50 9.84
C ASN A 135 -12.38 5.43 10.33
N GLY A 136 -11.36 5.66 9.49
CA GLY A 136 -10.19 6.47 9.83
C GLY A 136 -9.21 5.85 10.84
N GLN A 137 -9.49 4.66 11.39
CA GLN A 137 -8.59 3.96 12.31
C GLN A 137 -7.84 2.82 11.62
N ASP A 138 -6.63 2.53 12.09
CA ASP A 138 -5.84 1.40 11.58
C ASP A 138 -6.63 0.09 11.70
N TRP A 139 -6.75 -0.63 10.59
CA TRP A 139 -7.53 -1.87 10.50
C TRP A 139 -7.15 -2.89 11.58
N ARG A 140 -5.89 -2.90 12.04
CA ARG A 140 -5.41 -3.85 13.04
C ARG A 140 -6.17 -3.75 14.36
N LYS A 141 -6.65 -2.55 14.71
CA LYS A 141 -7.45 -2.31 15.92
C LYS A 141 -8.84 -2.94 15.87
N ALA A 142 -9.36 -3.19 14.66
CA ALA A 142 -10.66 -3.81 14.46
C ALA A 142 -10.60 -5.35 14.55
N VAL A 143 -9.39 -5.91 14.60
CA VAL A 143 -9.10 -7.36 14.60
C VAL A 143 -8.06 -7.73 15.67
N ASP A 144 -7.89 -6.89 16.69
CA ASP A 144 -7.02 -7.10 17.86
C ASP A 144 -7.83 -7.66 19.05
#